data_AF-A0A843C6U4-F1
#
_entry.id   AF-A0A843C6U4-F1
#
_cell.length_a   1.000
_cell.length_b   1.000
_cell.length_c   1.000
_cell.angle_alpha   90.00
_cell.angle_beta   90.00
_cell.angle_gamma   90.00
#
_symmetry.space_group_name_H-M   'P 1'
#
loop_
_entity.id
_entity.type
_entity.pdbx_description
1 polymer ?
#
loop_
_entity_poly.entity_id
_entity_poly.type
_entity_poly.pdbx_seq_one_letter_code
_entity_poly.pdbx_strand_id
1 'polypeptide(L)' 'MKNVQCKKCLKKFFEKDIYTIQQFQYRKEPPYEWTKKFFEVSEIGEWDSFCEECIRHYSKVSDNAWKKHAQN' A
#
# COMPACT_ATOMS: atom_id res chain seq x y z
N MET A 1 -21.42 10.01 3.12
CA MET A 1 -20.81 10.81 2.04
C MET A 1 -19.41 10.27 1.76
N LYS A 2 -18.91 10.35 0.51
CA LYS A 2 -17.50 10.05 0.23
C LYS A 2 -16.61 11.18 0.75
N ASN A 3 -15.84 10.94 1.79
CA ASN A 3 -15.09 11.94 2.56
C ASN A 3 -13.58 11.69 2.56
N VAL A 4 -13.12 10.49 2.23
CA VAL A 4 -11.71 10.13 2.20
C VAL A 4 -11.17 10.21 0.77
N GLN A 5 -9.97 10.75 0.59
CA GLN A 5 -9.29 10.85 -0.70
C GLN A 5 -8.19 9.79 -0.81
N CYS A 6 -8.13 9.10 -1.95
CA CYS A 6 -7.04 8.15 -2.23
C CYS A 6 -5.75 8.91 -2.54
N LYS A 7 -4.66 8.60 -1.84
CA LYS A 7 -3.34 9.22 -2.04
C LYS A 7 -2.81 9.03 -3.48
N LYS A 8 -3.07 7.87 -4.09
CA LYS A 8 -2.57 7.54 -5.45
C LYS A 8 -3.39 8.18 -6.56
N CYS A 9 -4.71 7.95 -6.57
CA CYS A 9 -5.57 8.32 -7.70
C CYS A 9 -6.39 9.59 -7.46
N LEU A 10 -6.29 10.19 -6.28
CA LEU A 10 -6.98 11.42 -5.85
C LEU A 10 -8.51 11.37 -5.87
N LYS A 11 -9.11 10.21 -6.20
CA LYS A 11 -10.56 9.98 -6.15
C LYS A 11 -11.03 9.86 -4.70
N LYS A 12 -12.22 10.39 -4.41
CA LYS A 12 -12.89 10.22 -3.11
C LYS A 12 -13.63 8.89 -3.03
N PHE A 13 -13.67 8.29 -1.84
CA PHE A 13 -14.38 7.05 -1.52
C PHE A 13 -14.97 7.10 -0.10
N PHE A 14 -15.73 6.07 0.30
CA PHE A 14 -16.32 6.02 1.65
C PHE A 14 -15.28 5.58 2.67
N GLU A 15 -15.24 6.23 3.82
CA GLU A 15 -14.30 5.93 4.90
C GLU A 15 -14.28 4.46 5.34
N LYS A 16 -15.43 3.78 5.33
CA LYS A 16 -15.53 2.35 5.63
C LYS A 16 -14.73 1.44 4.67
N ASP A 17 -14.37 1.95 3.50
CA ASP A 17 -13.63 1.24 2.45
C ASP A 17 -12.14 1.68 2.44
N ILE A 18 -11.63 2.25 3.55
CA ILE A 18 -10.24 2.72 3.65
C ILE A 18 -9.25 1.56 3.78
N TYR A 19 -8.21 1.65 2.96
CA TYR A 19 -7.05 0.78 3.03
C TYR A 19 -5.81 1.60 3.34
N THR A 20 -4.90 1.02 4.13
CA THR A 20 -3.58 1.57 4.41
C THR A 20 -2.52 0.50 4.15
N ILE A 21 -1.24 0.90 4.08
CA ILE A 21 -0.15 -0.06 3.90
C ILE A 21 0.03 -0.97 5.13
N GLN A 22 -0.56 -0.64 6.28
CA GLN A 22 -0.54 -1.50 7.47
C GLN A 22 -1.16 -2.87 7.22
N GLN A 23 -2.07 -3.00 6.27
CA GLN A 23 -2.63 -4.32 5.94
C GLN A 23 -1.58 -5.30 5.42
N PHE A 24 -0.42 -4.82 4.95
CA PHE A 24 0.69 -5.67 4.54
C PHE A 24 1.40 -6.35 5.72
N GLN A 25 1.16 -5.93 6.97
CA GLN A 25 1.71 -6.60 8.15
C GLN A 25 1.26 -8.06 8.29
N TYR A 26 0.12 -8.42 7.71
CA TYR A 26 -0.42 -9.78 7.76
C TYR A 26 0.17 -10.71 6.69
N ARG A 27 1.07 -10.20 5.83
CA ARG A 27 1.77 -11.02 4.84
C ARG A 27 2.99 -11.66 5.47
N LYS A 28 3.31 -12.89 5.05
CA LYS A 28 4.58 -13.52 5.38
C LYS A 28 5.75 -12.86 4.64
N GLU A 29 5.55 -12.58 3.36
CA GLU A 29 6.55 -11.97 2.48
C GLU A 29 5.88 -10.94 1.55
N PRO A 30 6.53 -9.79 1.27
CA PRO A 30 7.71 -9.26 1.97
C PRO A 30 7.45 -8.98 3.46
N PRO A 31 8.49 -9.02 4.33
CA PRO A 31 8.35 -8.58 5.72
C PRO A 31 7.82 -7.14 5.81
N TYR A 32 7.06 -6.84 6.85
CA TYR A 32 6.44 -5.52 7.00
C TYR A 32 7.46 -4.38 7.06
N GLU A 33 8.57 -4.57 7.75
CA GLU A 33 9.64 -3.57 7.83
C GLU A 33 10.29 -3.27 6.48
N TRP A 34 10.44 -4.27 5.61
CA TRP A 34 10.88 -4.06 4.24
C TRP A 34 9.81 -3.29 3.45
N THR A 35 8.55 -3.66 3.63
CA THR A 35 7.40 -3.04 2.96
C THR A 35 7.26 -1.56 3.32
N LYS A 36 7.45 -1.21 4.60
CA LYS A 36 7.48 0.17 5.08
C LYS A 36 8.56 0.99 4.36
N LYS A 37 9.81 0.51 4.36
CA LYS A 37 10.92 1.18 3.67
C LYS A 37 10.67 1.31 2.16
N PHE A 38 10.10 0.29 1.54
CA PHE A 38 9.74 0.31 0.12
C PHE A 38 8.75 1.43 -0.21
N PHE A 39 7.72 1.62 0.62
CA PHE A 39 6.72 2.67 0.42
C PHE A 39 7.20 4.06 0.84
N GLU A 40 8.08 4.16 1.83
CA GLU A 40 8.70 5.42 2.27
C GLU A 40 9.47 6.09 1.13
N VAL A 41 10.21 5.32 0.31
CA VAL A 41 10.89 5.83 -0.90
C VAL A 41 9.91 6.42 -1.93
N SER A 42 8.65 5.97 -1.91
CA SER A 42 7.58 6.50 -2.77
C SER A 42 6.76 7.61 -2.10
N GLU A 43 7.24 8.16 -0.98
CA GLU A 43 6.55 9.17 -0.17
C GLU A 43 5.13 8.74 0.28
N ILE A 44 4.97 7.42 0.52
CA ILE A 44 3.74 6.83 1.03
C ILE A 44 3.92 6.54 2.53
N GLY A 45 3.13 7.23 3.34
CA GLY A 45 3.08 7.05 4.78
C GLY A 45 2.20 5.86 5.20
N GLU A 46 2.40 5.38 6.44
CA GLU A 46 1.61 4.27 7.01
C GLU A 46 0.11 4.55 7.07
N TRP A 47 -0.27 5.83 7.20
CA TRP A 47 -1.65 6.29 7.35
C TRP A 47 -2.22 6.90 6.07
N ASP A 48 -1.48 6.86 4.96
CA ASP A 48 -2.03 7.28 3.68
C ASP A 48 -3.22 6.38 3.30
N SER A 49 -4.29 7.04 2.88
CA SER A 49 -5.56 6.40 2.55
C SER A 49 -5.56 5.94 1.11
N PHE A 50 -5.95 4.69 0.87
CA PHE A 50 -6.09 4.11 -0.46
C PHE A 50 -7.48 3.52 -0.68
N CYS A 51 -7.99 3.65 -1.90
CA CYS A 51 -9.11 2.83 -2.33
C CYS A 51 -8.65 1.40 -2.63
N GLU A 52 -9.60 0.47 -2.66
CA GLU A 52 -9.35 -0.96 -2.89
C GLU A 52 -8.51 -1.24 -4.15
N GLU A 53 -8.80 -0.56 -5.27
CA GLU A 53 -8.07 -0.74 -6.52
C GLU A 53 -6.58 -0.35 -6.37
N CYS A 54 -6.32 0.77 -5.68
CA CYS A 54 -4.96 1.28 -5.52
C CYS A 54 -4.13 0.45 -4.54
N ILE A 55 -4.73 -0.03 -3.44
CA ILE A 55 -4.00 -0.92 -2.52
C ILE A 55 -3.70 -2.28 -3.16
N ARG A 56 -4.61 -2.83 -3.98
CA ARG A 56 -4.36 -4.05 -4.76
C ARG A 56 -3.26 -3.86 -5.79
N HIS A 57 -3.16 -2.68 -6.39
CA HIS A 57 -2.04 -2.33 -7.25
C HIS A 57 -0.72 -2.32 -6.46
N TYR A 58 -0.67 -1.64 -5.32
CA TYR A 58 0.54 -1.58 -4.50
C TYR A 58 0.96 -2.93 -3.93
N SER A 59 0.01 -3.79 -3.59
CA SER A 59 0.26 -5.19 -3.27
C SER A 59 1.11 -5.88 -4.34
N LYS A 60 0.70 -5.78 -5.61
CA LYS A 60 1.42 -6.43 -6.72
C LYS A 60 2.79 -5.79 -6.94
N VAL A 61 2.88 -4.48 -6.79
CA VAL A 61 4.13 -3.73 -6.95
C VAL A 61 5.15 -4.14 -5.89
N SER A 62 4.77 -4.16 -4.60
CA SER A 62 5.66 -4.58 -3.52
C SER A 62 6.07 -6.05 -3.64
N ASP A 63 5.13 -6.94 -3.99
CA ASP A 63 5.43 -8.37 -4.15
C ASP A 63 6.41 -8.61 -5.32
N ASN A 64 6.24 -7.89 -6.43
CA ASN A 64 7.15 -7.99 -7.58
C ASN A 64 8.54 -7.42 -7.28
N ALA A 65 8.60 -6.31 -6.55
CA ALA A 65 9.86 -5.71 -6.12
C ALA A 65 10.60 -6.64 -5.13
N TRP A 66 9.88 -7.27 -4.20
CA TRP A 66 10.44 -8.26 -3.27
C TRP A 66 11.03 -9.46 -4.01
N LYS A 67 10.30 -10.03 -4.99
CA LYS A 67 10.81 -11.16 -5.80
C LYS A 67 12.10 -10.83 -6.54
N LYS A 68 12.21 -9.61 -7.08
CA LYS A 68 13.44 -9.15 -7.74
C LYS A 68 14.57 -8.91 -6.74
N HIS A 69 14.26 -8.42 -5.54
CA HIS A 69 15.23 -8.22 -4.48
C HIS A 69 15.80 -9.56 -3.98
N ALA A 70 14.95 -10.57 -3.77
CA ALA A 70 15.33 -11.88 -3.25
C ALA A 70 16.06 -12.80 -4.27
N GLN A 71 16.11 -12.40 -5.54
CA GLN A 71 16.83 -13.13 -6.61
C GLN A 71 18.26 -12.61 -6.83
N ASN A 72 18.67 -11.55 -6.12
CA ASN A 72 20.05 -11.05 -6.07
C ASN A 72 20.69 -11.40 -4.73
#